data_AF-A0A316ZGY6-F1
#
_entry.id   AF-A0A316ZGY6-F1
#
_cell.length_a   1.000
_cell.length_b   1.000
_cell.length_c   1.000
_cell.angle_alpha   90.00
_cell.angle_beta   90.00
_cell.angle_gamma   90.00
#
_symmetry.space_group_name_H-M   'P 1'
#
loop_
_entity.id
_entity.type
_entity.pdbx_description
1 polymer ?
#
loop_
_entity_poly.entity_id
_entity_poly.type
_entity_poly.pdbx_seq_one_letter_code
_entity_poly.pdbx_strand_id
1 'polypeptide(L)'
;MSSISNSLKRPQRAAALRSHLPQDLVACVGEFVGTTAFLFLALGGAKTALVHASDDTNSTVMFVACSFGLSILVTIWSFYRITGGLFSPAVTLSLLLCGCVSPLRAAMLTVAQIAGGIAGAALVEGLLSSPTHVSVATTLGDGVSIVQGLFIEALCTAVLVFVVLMLAAEKHSSTMLAPVGVGLTVFACHLLAVPYTGSGLNPARSFGPSVVAGHFEGYHWIYWAGPLLGSVGASAFYLLLKTLDYTRVVPGQDATHADPASAPRPLHQGIFRRRAGGGQVIVYAVDTEERLASMSALDRAVARATPQVQLFDPLDQAQAGAVQAGEAVIIDLGEPGEAHHDDGACGGPSMAAQRQDVGGICAPGTAPGGLPLPASTKAGLSG
;
A
#
# COMPACT_ATOMS: atom_id res chain seq x y z
N MET A 1 5.80 34.70 16.53
CA MET A 1 4.99 34.64 15.29
C MET A 1 5.86 34.78 14.05
N SER A 2 6.81 33.86 13.84
CA SER A 2 7.60 33.75 12.61
C SER A 2 8.40 32.45 12.71
N SER A 3 8.53 31.70 11.62
CA SER A 3 9.42 30.55 11.46
C SER A 3 8.87 29.13 11.73
N ILE A 4 7.69 28.78 11.20
CA ILE A 4 7.40 27.40 10.74
C ILE A 4 6.48 27.47 9.50
N SER A 5 6.96 28.08 8.42
CA SER A 5 6.30 28.00 7.12
C SER A 5 7.33 28.32 6.05
N ASN A 6 8.01 27.29 5.53
CA ASN A 6 8.64 27.25 4.19
C ASN A 6 9.58 26.04 4.01
N SER A 7 9.16 24.83 4.36
CA SER A 7 9.88 23.61 3.94
C SER A 7 8.93 22.54 3.35
N LEU A 8 7.96 22.99 2.55
CA LEU A 8 7.19 22.10 1.68
C LEU A 8 7.65 22.29 0.24
N LYS A 9 8.58 21.42 -0.18
CA LYS A 9 8.80 20.82 -1.52
C LYS A 9 7.96 21.32 -2.72
N ARG A 10 7.88 22.64 -2.97
CA ARG A 10 7.19 23.23 -4.13
C ARG A 10 7.80 22.93 -5.52
N PRO A 11 9.12 22.73 -5.72
CA PRO A 11 9.65 22.60 -7.08
C PRO A 11 9.35 21.24 -7.74
N GLN A 12 9.15 20.17 -6.98
CA GLN A 12 8.93 18.82 -7.54
C GLN A 12 7.50 18.62 -8.10
N ARG A 13 6.47 19.17 -7.43
CA ARG A 13 5.08 19.12 -7.94
C ARG A 13 4.89 19.93 -9.22
N ALA A 14 5.59 21.07 -9.35
CA ALA A 14 5.50 21.92 -10.54
C ALA A 14 6.15 21.28 -11.79
N ALA A 15 7.19 20.46 -11.62
CA ALA A 15 7.84 19.75 -12.72
C ALA A 15 6.97 18.59 -13.26
N ALA A 16 6.27 17.86 -12.38
CA ALA A 16 5.40 16.74 -12.76
C ALA A 16 4.17 17.16 -13.61
N LEU A 17 3.76 18.43 -13.52
CA LEU A 17 2.61 18.99 -14.24
C LEU A 17 2.98 19.55 -15.62
N ARG A 18 4.28 19.67 -15.96
CA ARG A 18 4.72 20.12 -17.28
C ARG A 18 4.75 18.92 -18.23
N SER A 19 3.97 19.01 -19.31
CA SER A 19 3.97 18.02 -20.39
C SER A 19 5.30 18.06 -21.13
N HIS A 20 5.93 16.89 -21.28
CA HIS A 20 7.13 16.70 -22.08
C HIS A 20 6.75 15.76 -23.22
N LEU A 21 6.46 16.33 -24.39
CA LEU A 21 5.83 15.62 -25.50
C LEU A 21 6.49 14.26 -25.85
N PRO A 22 7.83 14.10 -25.90
CA PRO A 22 8.45 12.80 -26.15
C PRO A 22 8.12 11.74 -25.09
N GLN A 23 8.10 12.12 -23.81
CA GLN A 23 7.74 11.23 -22.71
C GLN A 23 6.24 10.92 -22.71
N ASP A 24 5.41 11.90 -23.07
CA ASP A 24 3.96 11.73 -23.20
C ASP A 24 3.63 10.73 -24.32
N LEU A 25 4.38 10.77 -25.43
CA LEU A 25 4.24 9.80 -26.52
C LEU A 25 4.65 8.38 -26.10
N VAL A 26 5.76 8.22 -25.36
CA VAL A 26 6.15 6.93 -24.79
C VAL A 26 5.05 6.39 -23.87
N ALA A 27 4.49 7.26 -23.03
CA ALA A 27 3.37 6.89 -22.16
C ALA A 27 2.13 6.47 -22.96
N CYS A 28 1.81 7.15 -24.07
CA CYS A 28 0.70 6.77 -24.94
C CYS A 28 0.90 5.40 -25.59
N VAL A 29 2.10 5.10 -26.08
CA VAL A 29 2.40 3.78 -26.67
C VAL A 29 2.25 2.68 -25.62
N GLY A 30 2.79 2.90 -24.42
CA GLY A 30 2.66 1.93 -23.33
C GLY A 30 1.21 1.74 -22.87
N GLU A 31 0.42 2.81 -22.79
CA GLU A 31 -1.01 2.72 -22.45
C GLU A 31 -1.83 2.05 -23.55
N PHE A 32 -1.54 2.31 -24.83
CA PHE A 32 -2.20 1.64 -25.95
C PHE A 32 -1.91 0.13 -25.94
N VAL A 33 -0.63 -0.26 -25.91
CA VAL A 33 -0.21 -1.68 -25.95
C VAL A 33 -0.69 -2.40 -24.69
N GLY A 34 -0.52 -1.80 -23.52
CA GLY A 34 -0.92 -2.40 -22.26
C GLY A 34 -2.44 -2.52 -22.12
N THR A 35 -3.23 -1.53 -22.55
CA THR A 35 -4.70 -1.64 -22.58
C THR A 35 -5.16 -2.69 -23.58
N THR A 36 -4.50 -2.78 -24.75
CA THR A 36 -4.76 -3.83 -25.75
C THR A 36 -4.50 -5.21 -25.15
N ALA A 37 -3.36 -5.43 -24.51
CA ALA A 37 -3.01 -6.70 -23.88
C ALA A 37 -3.96 -7.06 -22.73
N PHE A 38 -4.29 -6.08 -21.88
CA PHE A 38 -5.24 -6.24 -20.77
C PHE A 38 -6.60 -6.69 -21.30
N LEU A 39 -7.16 -5.97 -22.27
CA LEU A 39 -8.50 -6.26 -22.78
C LEU A 39 -8.53 -7.48 -23.70
N PHE A 40 -7.44 -7.80 -24.40
CA PHE A 40 -7.34 -9.05 -25.15
C PHE A 40 -7.45 -10.27 -24.21
N LEU A 41 -6.66 -10.31 -23.14
CA LEU A 41 -6.68 -11.41 -22.18
C LEU A 41 -8.01 -11.46 -21.41
N ALA A 42 -8.51 -10.31 -20.96
CA ALA A 42 -9.71 -10.24 -20.15
C ALA A 42 -10.98 -10.58 -20.94
N LEU A 43 -11.18 -9.94 -22.09
CA LEU A 43 -12.33 -10.18 -22.96
C LEU A 43 -12.24 -11.57 -23.61
N GLY A 44 -11.04 -12.06 -23.93
CA GLY A 44 -10.84 -13.41 -24.46
C GLY A 44 -11.21 -14.49 -23.44
N GLY A 45 -10.82 -14.30 -22.17
CA GLY A 45 -11.26 -15.16 -21.07
C GLY A 45 -12.77 -15.12 -20.85
N ALA A 46 -13.38 -13.92 -20.93
CA ALA A 46 -14.83 -13.79 -20.86
C ALA A 46 -15.55 -14.47 -22.04
N LYS A 47 -15.04 -14.33 -23.28
CA LYS A 47 -15.59 -15.02 -24.45
C LYS A 47 -15.50 -16.54 -24.27
N THR A 48 -14.38 -17.04 -23.76
CA THR A 48 -14.19 -18.47 -23.45
C THR A 48 -15.22 -18.96 -22.44
N ALA A 49 -15.42 -18.21 -21.35
CA ALA A 49 -16.40 -18.54 -20.32
C ALA A 49 -17.83 -18.61 -20.88
N LEU A 50 -18.20 -17.68 -21.75
CA LEU A 50 -19.55 -17.61 -22.32
C LEU A 50 -19.79 -18.67 -23.42
N VAL A 51 -18.78 -18.98 -24.24
CA VAL A 51 -18.86 -20.01 -25.29
C VAL A 51 -18.96 -21.42 -24.68
N HIS A 52 -18.27 -21.65 -23.56
CA HIS A 52 -18.25 -22.92 -22.84
C HIS A 52 -19.07 -22.88 -21.55
N ALA A 53 -20.02 -21.95 -21.43
CA ALA A 53 -20.85 -21.82 -20.25
C ALA A 53 -21.63 -23.12 -20.02
N SER A 54 -21.58 -23.63 -18.79
CA SER A 54 -22.52 -24.63 -18.29
C SER A 54 -23.77 -23.92 -17.76
N ASP A 55 -24.81 -24.69 -17.39
CA ASP A 55 -26.00 -24.14 -16.73
C ASP A 55 -25.69 -23.48 -15.37
N ASP A 56 -24.46 -23.62 -14.85
CA ASP A 56 -24.01 -22.98 -13.62
C ASP A 56 -23.47 -21.56 -13.88
N THR A 57 -24.33 -20.57 -13.68
CA THR A 57 -24.02 -19.14 -13.76
C THR A 57 -22.86 -18.71 -12.86
N ASN A 58 -22.68 -19.32 -11.68
CA ASN A 58 -21.61 -18.93 -10.75
C ASN A 58 -20.23 -19.28 -11.30
N SER A 59 -20.11 -20.42 -11.99
CA SER A 59 -18.87 -20.85 -12.63
C SER A 59 -18.43 -19.86 -13.72
N THR A 60 -19.39 -19.37 -14.52
CA THR A 60 -19.16 -18.36 -15.56
C THR A 60 -18.70 -17.04 -14.96
N VAL A 61 -19.40 -16.56 -13.91
CA VAL A 61 -19.03 -15.33 -13.20
C VAL A 61 -17.63 -15.42 -12.60
N MET A 62 -17.29 -16.54 -11.97
CA MET A 62 -15.97 -16.78 -11.40
C MET A 62 -14.87 -16.75 -12.48
N PHE A 63 -15.11 -17.41 -13.63
CA PHE A 63 -14.16 -17.44 -14.74
C PHE A 63 -13.93 -16.04 -15.32
N VAL A 64 -15.01 -15.29 -15.57
CA VAL A 64 -14.94 -13.91 -16.07
C VAL A 64 -14.18 -13.04 -15.07
N ALA A 65 -14.54 -13.09 -13.79
CA ALA A 65 -13.88 -12.30 -12.76
C ALA A 65 -12.38 -12.61 -12.66
N CYS A 66 -12.02 -13.90 -12.68
CA CYS A 66 -10.62 -14.35 -12.67
C CYS A 66 -9.86 -13.83 -13.89
N SER A 67 -10.47 -13.90 -15.07
CA SER A 67 -9.88 -13.42 -16.33
C SER A 67 -9.57 -11.92 -16.28
N PHE A 68 -10.52 -11.09 -15.84
CA PHE A 68 -10.32 -9.64 -15.73
C PHE A 68 -9.31 -9.27 -14.64
N GLY A 69 -9.41 -9.88 -13.46
CA GLY A 69 -8.53 -9.60 -12.33
C GLY A 69 -7.08 -10.01 -12.57
N LEU A 70 -6.85 -11.21 -13.11
CA LEU A 70 -5.49 -11.68 -13.44
C LEU A 70 -4.92 -10.92 -14.64
N SER A 71 -5.74 -10.62 -15.65
CA SER A 71 -5.29 -9.86 -16.81
C SER A 71 -4.77 -8.48 -16.42
N ILE A 72 -5.54 -7.72 -15.63
CA ILE A 72 -5.11 -6.39 -15.19
C ILE A 72 -3.89 -6.49 -14.27
N LEU A 73 -3.84 -7.51 -13.38
CA LEU A 73 -2.68 -7.73 -12.50
C LEU A 73 -1.40 -7.89 -13.31
N VAL A 74 -1.37 -8.86 -14.24
CA VAL A 74 -0.17 -9.19 -15.02
C VAL A 74 0.26 -8.03 -15.91
N THR A 75 -0.70 -7.37 -16.54
CA THR A 75 -0.40 -6.25 -17.43
C THR A 75 0.07 -5.02 -16.66
N ILE A 76 -0.58 -4.65 -15.55
CA ILE A 76 -0.07 -3.56 -14.71
C ILE A 76 1.32 -3.92 -14.19
N TRP A 77 1.54 -5.13 -13.67
CA TRP A 77 2.85 -5.55 -13.16
C TRP A 77 3.96 -5.37 -14.21
N SER A 78 3.65 -5.67 -15.47
CA SER A 78 4.58 -5.57 -16.59
C SER A 78 4.85 -4.12 -17.03
N PHE A 79 3.81 -3.28 -17.06
CA PHE A 79 3.87 -1.91 -17.56
C PHE A 79 4.03 -0.85 -16.46
N TYR A 80 4.05 -1.24 -15.19
CA TYR A 80 4.06 -0.34 -14.03
C TYR A 80 5.20 0.69 -14.10
N ARG A 81 6.37 0.27 -14.59
CA ARG A 81 7.56 1.13 -14.71
C ARG A 81 7.61 1.95 -15.99
N ILE A 82 6.76 1.64 -16.97
CA ILE A 82 6.71 2.35 -18.26
C ILE A 82 5.70 3.49 -18.18
N THR A 83 4.47 3.19 -17.76
CA THR A 83 3.36 4.16 -17.76
C THR A 83 2.64 4.29 -16.43
N GLY A 84 2.92 3.39 -15.48
CA GLY A 84 2.11 3.21 -14.28
C GLY A 84 0.97 2.19 -14.47
N GLY A 85 0.70 1.74 -15.69
CA GLY A 85 -0.35 0.78 -16.01
C GLY A 85 -1.75 1.30 -15.66
N LEU A 86 -2.16 2.43 -16.23
CA LEU A 86 -3.45 3.06 -15.89
C LEU A 86 -4.61 2.29 -16.54
N PHE A 87 -4.49 2.05 -17.85
CA PHE A 87 -5.37 1.22 -18.70
C PHE A 87 -6.87 1.54 -18.64
N SER A 88 -7.23 2.70 -18.08
CA SER A 88 -8.61 3.08 -17.81
C SER A 88 -8.75 4.60 -17.82
N PRO A 89 -9.70 5.15 -18.61
CA PRO A 89 -10.04 6.56 -18.56
C PRO A 89 -10.49 7.03 -17.16
N ALA A 90 -11.18 6.17 -16.40
CA ALA A 90 -11.62 6.50 -15.04
C ALA A 90 -10.45 6.60 -14.05
N VAL A 91 -9.47 5.69 -14.14
CA VAL A 91 -8.25 5.77 -13.32
C VAL A 91 -7.42 7.00 -13.70
N THR A 92 -7.31 7.27 -15.01
CA THR A 92 -6.60 8.45 -15.53
C THR A 92 -7.22 9.75 -15.05
N LEU A 93 -8.56 9.84 -15.02
CA LEU A 93 -9.26 10.99 -14.45
C LEU A 93 -8.91 11.19 -12.98
N SER A 94 -8.92 10.13 -12.18
CA SER A 94 -8.57 10.24 -10.77
C SER A 94 -7.16 10.76 -10.53
N LEU A 95 -6.18 10.23 -11.27
CA LEU A 95 -4.80 10.70 -11.18
C LEU A 95 -4.64 12.14 -11.67
N LEU A 96 -5.46 12.60 -12.62
CA LEU A 96 -5.55 14.01 -12.99
C LEU A 96 -6.09 14.85 -11.83
N LEU A 97 -7.21 14.44 -11.21
CA LEU A 97 -7.86 15.16 -10.10
C LEU A 97 -6.96 15.26 -8.87
N CYS A 98 -6.16 14.23 -8.59
CA CYS A 98 -5.19 14.22 -7.50
C CYS A 98 -3.85 14.91 -7.85
N GLY A 99 -3.70 15.44 -9.07
CA GLY A 99 -2.51 16.16 -9.52
C GLY A 99 -1.29 15.26 -9.78
N CYS A 100 -1.51 13.96 -10.00
CA CYS A 100 -0.48 12.99 -10.36
C CYS A 100 -0.15 13.01 -11.87
N VAL A 101 -1.10 13.44 -12.70
CA VAL A 101 -0.98 13.49 -14.17
C VAL A 101 -1.41 14.87 -14.68
N SER A 102 -0.72 15.43 -15.66
CA SER A 102 -1.09 16.72 -16.27
C SER A 102 -2.34 16.58 -17.16
N PRO A 103 -3.15 17.65 -17.35
CA PRO A 103 -4.36 17.59 -18.17
C PRO A 103 -4.11 17.12 -19.60
N LEU A 104 -3.04 17.61 -20.24
CA LEU A 104 -2.68 17.20 -21.59
C LEU A 104 -2.30 15.71 -21.66
N ARG A 105 -1.47 15.24 -20.74
CA ARG A 105 -1.11 13.81 -20.66
C ARG A 105 -2.36 12.97 -20.43
N ALA A 106 -3.23 13.34 -19.49
CA ALA A 106 -4.47 12.62 -19.21
C ALA A 106 -5.36 12.48 -20.44
N ALA A 107 -5.51 13.54 -21.24
CA ALA A 107 -6.27 13.50 -22.48
C ALA A 107 -5.63 12.54 -23.50
N MET A 108 -4.30 12.62 -23.70
CA MET A 108 -3.59 11.74 -24.62
C MET A 108 -3.67 10.25 -24.21
N LEU A 109 -3.49 9.96 -22.91
CA LEU A 109 -3.61 8.60 -22.38
C LEU A 109 -5.03 8.06 -22.53
N THR A 110 -6.06 8.88 -22.30
CA THR A 110 -7.46 8.49 -22.48
C THR A 110 -7.74 8.04 -23.92
N VAL A 111 -7.24 8.78 -24.91
CA VAL A 111 -7.36 8.39 -26.33
C VAL A 111 -6.61 7.08 -26.61
N ALA A 112 -5.39 6.93 -26.10
CA ALA A 112 -4.60 5.72 -26.25
C ALA A 112 -5.29 4.48 -25.64
N GLN A 113 -5.91 4.63 -24.47
CA GLN A 113 -6.66 3.58 -23.77
C GLN A 113 -7.91 3.17 -24.55
N ILE A 114 -8.68 4.14 -25.06
CA ILE A 114 -9.87 3.86 -25.88
C ILE A 114 -9.45 3.11 -27.16
N ALA A 115 -8.41 3.58 -27.85
CA ALA A 115 -7.87 2.91 -29.03
C ALA A 115 -7.39 1.48 -28.69
N GLY A 116 -6.71 1.30 -27.56
CA GLY A 116 -6.27 -0.01 -27.09
C GLY A 116 -7.43 -0.93 -26.74
N GLY A 117 -8.53 -0.40 -26.20
CA GLY A 117 -9.73 -1.19 -25.92
C GLY A 117 -10.45 -1.67 -27.17
N ILE A 118 -10.52 -0.83 -28.21
CA ILE A 118 -11.00 -1.24 -29.53
C ILE A 118 -10.10 -2.33 -30.12
N ALA A 119 -8.78 -2.13 -30.08
CA ALA A 119 -7.82 -3.10 -30.62
C ALA A 119 -7.89 -4.45 -29.88
N GLY A 120 -7.96 -4.45 -28.55
CA GLY A 120 -8.09 -5.66 -27.75
C GLY A 120 -9.39 -6.41 -28.04
N ALA A 121 -10.51 -5.71 -28.15
CA ALA A 121 -11.79 -6.30 -28.54
C ALA A 121 -11.78 -6.85 -29.97
N ALA A 122 -11.16 -6.14 -30.91
CA ALA A 122 -11.04 -6.58 -32.31
C ALA A 122 -10.17 -7.84 -32.45
N LEU A 123 -9.09 -7.94 -31.66
CA LEU A 123 -8.26 -9.15 -31.60
C LEU A 123 -9.06 -10.34 -31.06
N VAL A 124 -9.85 -10.14 -30.01
CA VAL A 124 -10.73 -11.19 -29.48
C VAL A 124 -11.74 -11.64 -30.52
N GLU A 125 -12.39 -10.70 -31.22
CA GLU A 125 -13.38 -11.05 -32.23
C GLU A 125 -12.77 -11.75 -33.44
N GLY A 126 -11.61 -11.27 -33.92
CA GLY A 126 -10.94 -11.85 -35.09
C GLY A 126 -10.24 -13.18 -34.85
N LEU A 127 -9.73 -13.43 -33.63
CA LEU A 127 -8.93 -14.63 -33.32
C LEU A 127 -9.73 -15.74 -32.63
N LEU A 128 -10.70 -15.39 -31.78
CA LEU A 128 -11.48 -16.35 -31.00
C LEU A 128 -12.82 -16.57 -31.68
N SER A 129 -12.81 -17.36 -32.75
CA SER A 129 -14.02 -17.77 -33.48
C SER A 129 -14.92 -18.61 -32.59
N SER A 130 -16.24 -18.38 -32.67
CA SER A 130 -17.26 -19.16 -31.96
C SER A 130 -18.36 -19.57 -32.95
N PRO A 131 -18.90 -20.80 -32.85
CA PRO A 131 -20.03 -21.24 -33.66
C PRO A 131 -21.33 -20.49 -33.32
N THR A 132 -21.42 -19.89 -32.13
CA THR A 132 -22.50 -19.01 -31.70
C THR A 132 -21.98 -17.57 -31.56
N HIS A 133 -22.76 -16.59 -32.02
CA HIS A 133 -22.40 -15.19 -31.84
C HIS A 133 -22.59 -14.78 -30.37
N VAL A 134 -21.49 -14.74 -29.63
CA VAL A 134 -21.45 -14.41 -28.20
C VAL A 134 -20.76 -13.07 -28.01
N SER A 135 -21.48 -12.10 -27.44
CA SER A 135 -20.95 -10.76 -27.19
C SER A 135 -20.29 -10.68 -25.82
N VAL A 136 -19.15 -9.98 -25.76
CA VAL A 136 -18.45 -9.61 -24.51
C VAL A 136 -18.66 -8.14 -24.13
N ALA A 137 -19.56 -7.45 -24.85
CA ALA A 137 -19.99 -6.10 -24.53
C ALA A 137 -20.73 -6.07 -23.18
N THR A 138 -20.61 -4.95 -22.49
CA THR A 138 -21.31 -4.74 -21.22
C THR A 138 -22.77 -4.41 -21.46
N THR A 139 -23.66 -5.19 -20.85
CA THR A 139 -25.11 -5.00 -20.92
C THR A 139 -25.71 -5.11 -19.51
N LEU A 140 -26.87 -4.49 -19.30
CA LEU A 140 -27.61 -4.69 -18.06
C LEU A 140 -28.17 -6.12 -18.01
N GLY A 141 -28.12 -6.72 -16.82
CA GLY A 141 -28.76 -8.00 -16.55
C GLY A 141 -30.29 -7.86 -16.50
N ASP A 142 -30.98 -8.99 -16.60
CA ASP A 142 -32.44 -9.02 -16.58
C ASP A 142 -33.01 -8.40 -15.29
N GLY A 143 -33.94 -7.46 -15.45
CA GLY A 143 -34.58 -6.76 -14.33
C GLY A 143 -33.72 -5.65 -13.69
N VAL A 144 -32.50 -5.41 -14.16
CA VAL A 144 -31.66 -4.30 -13.67
C VAL A 144 -32.03 -3.00 -14.36
N SER A 145 -32.45 -2.00 -13.58
CA SER A 145 -32.72 -0.66 -14.11
C SER A 145 -31.43 0.09 -14.46
N ILE A 146 -31.55 1.06 -15.37
CA ILE A 146 -30.43 1.95 -15.77
C ILE A 146 -29.81 2.64 -14.55
N VAL A 147 -30.64 3.07 -13.58
CA VAL A 147 -30.18 3.74 -12.36
C VAL A 147 -29.40 2.78 -11.47
N GLN A 148 -29.88 1.54 -11.28
CA GLN A 148 -29.13 0.52 -10.54
C GLN A 148 -27.78 0.25 -11.21
N GLY A 149 -27.76 0.05 -12.53
CA GLY A 149 -26.53 -0.16 -13.27
C GLY A 149 -25.54 0.99 -13.12
N LEU A 150 -26.01 2.23 -13.23
CA LEU A 150 -25.18 3.43 -13.03
C LEU A 150 -24.49 3.45 -11.65
N PHE A 151 -25.22 3.15 -10.58
CA PHE A 151 -24.67 3.18 -9.22
C PHE A 151 -23.79 1.97 -8.91
N ILE A 152 -24.09 0.79 -9.46
CA ILE A 152 -23.20 -0.38 -9.37
C ILE A 152 -21.86 -0.05 -10.01
N GLU A 153 -21.87 0.48 -11.24
CA GLU A 153 -20.66 0.92 -11.94
C GLU A 153 -19.89 2.00 -11.17
N ALA A 154 -20.60 3.01 -10.65
CA ALA A 154 -19.96 4.08 -9.87
C ALA A 154 -19.29 3.57 -8.60
N LEU A 155 -19.95 2.70 -7.82
CA LEU A 155 -19.42 2.19 -6.57
C LEU A 155 -18.26 1.22 -6.80
N CYS A 156 -18.37 0.31 -7.76
CA CYS A 156 -17.28 -0.60 -8.12
C CYS A 156 -16.05 0.16 -8.61
N THR A 157 -16.23 1.17 -9.48
CA THR A 157 -15.10 2.01 -9.91
C THR A 157 -14.55 2.85 -8.76
N ALA A 158 -15.37 3.33 -7.83
CA ALA A 158 -14.87 4.05 -6.65
C ALA A 158 -13.93 3.18 -5.80
N VAL A 159 -14.29 1.91 -5.56
CA VAL A 159 -13.42 0.95 -4.85
C VAL A 159 -12.11 0.75 -5.62
N LEU A 160 -12.19 0.48 -6.92
CA LEU A 160 -11.00 0.32 -7.78
C LEU A 160 -10.07 1.53 -7.71
N VAL A 161 -10.62 2.72 -7.93
CA VAL A 161 -9.86 3.98 -7.96
C VAL A 161 -9.26 4.27 -6.59
N PHE A 162 -10.00 4.06 -5.50
CA PHE A 162 -9.49 4.26 -4.16
C PHE A 162 -8.29 3.35 -3.86
N VAL A 163 -8.35 2.08 -4.27
CA VAL A 163 -7.21 1.14 -4.16
C VAL A 163 -6.01 1.60 -4.99
N VAL A 164 -6.22 2.09 -6.22
CA VAL A 164 -5.14 2.66 -7.03
C VAL A 164 -4.48 3.86 -6.33
N LEU A 165 -5.28 4.78 -5.78
CA LEU A 165 -4.76 5.95 -5.08
C LEU A 165 -3.95 5.55 -3.84
N MET A 166 -4.48 4.64 -3.03
CA MET A 166 -3.84 4.23 -1.77
C MET A 166 -2.61 3.34 -1.97
N LEU A 167 -2.59 2.46 -2.96
CA LEU A 167 -1.48 1.52 -3.16
C LEU A 167 -0.44 2.00 -4.18
N ALA A 168 -0.85 2.72 -5.22
CA ALA A 168 0.04 3.12 -6.32
C ALA A 168 0.43 4.61 -6.27
N ALA A 169 -0.54 5.50 -6.05
CA ALA A 169 -0.28 6.94 -6.05
C ALA A 169 0.44 7.37 -4.76
N GLU A 170 -0.05 6.90 -3.61
CA GLU A 170 0.62 7.04 -2.33
C GLU A 170 1.91 6.21 -2.28
N LYS A 171 2.97 6.77 -1.71
CA LYS A 171 4.28 6.13 -1.64
C LYS A 171 4.54 5.61 -0.24
N HIS A 172 4.63 4.29 -0.12
CA HIS A 172 4.88 3.55 1.11
C HIS A 172 5.67 2.27 0.80
N SER A 173 6.04 1.50 1.82
CA SER A 173 6.90 0.31 1.69
C SER A 173 6.31 -0.77 0.77
N SER A 174 4.98 -0.84 0.67
CA SER A 174 4.27 -1.84 -0.14
C SER A 174 3.79 -1.33 -1.51
N THR A 175 4.19 -0.14 -1.96
CA THR A 175 3.78 0.40 -3.27
C THR A 175 4.13 -0.52 -4.45
N MET A 176 5.14 -1.39 -4.31
CA MET A 176 5.47 -2.40 -5.32
C MET A 176 4.37 -3.47 -5.52
N LEU A 177 3.52 -3.68 -4.51
CA LEU A 177 2.42 -4.65 -4.53
C LEU A 177 1.12 -4.05 -5.09
N ALA A 178 1.12 -2.77 -5.47
CA ALA A 178 -0.06 -2.11 -6.03
C ALA A 178 -0.72 -2.89 -7.18
N PRO A 179 0.01 -3.50 -8.14
CA PRO A 179 -0.64 -4.24 -9.22
C PRO A 179 -1.42 -5.47 -8.73
N VAL A 180 -0.97 -6.14 -7.65
CA VAL A 180 -1.73 -7.24 -7.01
C VAL A 180 -3.01 -6.69 -6.38
N GLY A 181 -2.93 -5.60 -5.61
CA GLY A 181 -4.11 -5.00 -4.98
C GLY A 181 -5.15 -4.54 -6.00
N VAL A 182 -4.71 -3.94 -7.11
CA VAL A 182 -5.58 -3.53 -8.22
C VAL A 182 -6.21 -4.76 -8.89
N GLY A 183 -5.44 -5.80 -9.18
CA GLY A 183 -5.94 -7.05 -9.75
C GLY A 183 -7.02 -7.73 -8.91
N LEU A 184 -6.76 -7.88 -7.61
CA LEU A 184 -7.72 -8.46 -6.66
C LEU A 184 -8.98 -7.59 -6.52
N THR A 185 -8.85 -6.27 -6.64
CA THR A 185 -9.99 -5.36 -6.59
C THR A 185 -10.86 -5.49 -7.84
N VAL A 186 -10.25 -5.57 -9.02
CA VAL A 186 -10.98 -5.83 -10.27
C VAL A 186 -11.66 -7.19 -10.22
N PHE A 187 -10.98 -8.23 -9.74
CA PHE A 187 -11.57 -9.55 -9.50
C PHE A 187 -12.81 -9.47 -8.61
N ALA A 188 -12.70 -8.86 -7.43
CA ALA A 188 -13.81 -8.74 -6.48
C ALA A 188 -14.98 -7.93 -7.06
N CYS A 189 -14.71 -6.85 -7.79
CA CYS A 189 -15.76 -6.07 -8.44
C CYS A 189 -16.44 -6.86 -9.57
N HIS A 190 -15.72 -7.68 -10.33
CA HIS A 190 -16.33 -8.51 -11.37
C HIS A 190 -17.18 -9.63 -10.79
N LEU A 191 -16.77 -10.24 -9.67
CA LEU A 191 -17.62 -11.21 -8.95
C LEU A 191 -18.98 -10.60 -8.59
N LEU A 192 -19.01 -9.31 -8.23
CA LEU A 192 -20.23 -8.59 -7.90
C LEU A 192 -21.00 -8.15 -9.16
N ALA A 193 -20.34 -7.44 -10.08
CA ALA A 193 -21.02 -6.59 -11.06
C ALA A 193 -21.34 -7.31 -12.38
N VAL A 194 -20.68 -8.44 -12.70
CA VAL A 194 -20.90 -9.16 -13.97
C VAL A 194 -22.37 -9.52 -14.19
N PRO A 195 -23.11 -10.13 -13.22
CA PRO A 195 -24.52 -10.48 -13.42
C PRO A 195 -25.45 -9.28 -13.64
N TYR A 196 -25.07 -8.09 -13.17
CA TYR A 196 -25.96 -6.93 -13.15
C TYR A 196 -25.70 -5.95 -14.29
N THR A 197 -24.44 -5.78 -14.69
CA THR A 197 -24.00 -4.71 -15.60
C THR A 197 -23.03 -5.21 -16.67
N GLY A 198 -22.62 -6.48 -16.62
CA GLY A 198 -21.47 -6.98 -17.38
C GLY A 198 -20.13 -6.51 -16.82
N SER A 199 -20.11 -5.73 -15.73
CA SER A 199 -18.93 -5.19 -15.06
C SER A 199 -18.05 -4.37 -16.02
N GLY A 200 -18.47 -3.13 -16.27
CA GLY A 200 -17.72 -2.16 -17.06
C GLY A 200 -16.48 -1.68 -16.34
N LEU A 201 -16.66 -0.92 -15.25
CA LEU A 201 -15.68 -0.23 -14.40
C LEU A 201 -14.73 0.74 -15.12
N ASN A 202 -14.66 0.65 -16.43
CA ASN A 202 -13.66 1.21 -17.31
C ASN A 202 -14.34 1.55 -18.65
N PRO A 203 -14.39 2.83 -19.04
CA PRO A 203 -15.00 3.24 -20.30
C PRO A 203 -14.36 2.59 -21.53
N ALA A 204 -13.03 2.38 -21.56
CA ALA A 204 -12.36 1.74 -22.69
C ALA A 204 -12.74 0.25 -22.84
N ARG A 205 -12.92 -0.45 -21.71
CA ARG A 205 -13.39 -1.85 -21.64
C ARG A 205 -14.79 -2.01 -22.20
N SER A 206 -15.65 -1.02 -21.99
CA SER A 206 -17.06 -1.05 -22.38
C SER A 206 -17.23 -0.58 -23.82
N PHE A 207 -16.51 0.48 -24.21
CA PHE A 207 -16.59 1.07 -25.54
C PHE A 207 -16.02 0.17 -26.63
N GLY A 208 -14.86 -0.47 -26.40
CA GLY A 208 -14.18 -1.29 -27.41
C GLY A 208 -15.06 -2.38 -28.03
N PRO A 209 -15.66 -3.30 -27.23
CA PRO A 209 -16.57 -4.32 -27.72
C PRO A 209 -17.80 -3.77 -28.47
N SER A 210 -18.39 -2.66 -28.00
CA SER A 210 -19.54 -2.04 -28.69
C SER A 210 -19.18 -1.46 -30.06
N VAL A 211 -17.98 -0.86 -30.20
CA VAL A 211 -17.47 -0.41 -31.50
C VAL A 211 -17.29 -1.59 -32.45
N VAL A 212 -16.64 -2.67 -31.99
CA VAL A 212 -16.34 -3.85 -32.82
C VAL A 212 -17.63 -4.57 -33.23
N ALA A 213 -18.62 -4.65 -32.33
CA ALA A 213 -19.93 -5.22 -32.64
C ALA A 213 -20.81 -4.30 -33.51
N GLY A 214 -20.43 -3.02 -33.68
CA GLY A 214 -21.24 -2.03 -34.40
C GLY A 214 -22.56 -1.70 -33.70
N HIS A 215 -22.69 -1.98 -32.40
CA HIS A 215 -23.93 -1.82 -31.64
C HIS A 215 -23.68 -1.20 -30.27
N PHE A 216 -24.50 -0.19 -29.94
CA PHE A 216 -24.50 0.48 -28.66
C PHE A 216 -25.90 0.45 -28.06
N GLU A 217 -25.98 -0.05 -26.83
CA GLU A 217 -27.20 0.06 -26.04
C GLU A 217 -27.56 1.53 -25.80
N GLY A 218 -28.86 1.88 -25.82
CA GLY A 218 -29.31 3.26 -25.58
C GLY A 218 -28.89 3.82 -24.22
N TYR A 219 -28.58 2.94 -23.26
CA TYR A 219 -28.05 3.27 -21.94
C TYR A 219 -26.52 3.17 -21.81
N HIS A 220 -25.77 2.98 -22.90
CA HIS A 220 -24.31 2.79 -22.86
C HIS A 220 -23.57 3.93 -22.13
N TRP A 221 -24.16 5.12 -22.07
CA TRP A 221 -23.63 6.25 -21.31
C TRP A 221 -23.37 5.95 -19.83
N ILE A 222 -24.05 4.97 -19.21
CA ILE A 222 -23.79 4.59 -17.81
C ILE A 222 -22.39 4.01 -17.61
N TYR A 223 -21.80 3.38 -18.64
CA TYR A 223 -20.43 2.85 -18.60
C TYR A 223 -19.36 3.93 -18.77
N TRP A 224 -19.80 5.17 -19.01
CA TRP A 224 -18.98 6.38 -18.91
C TRP A 224 -19.28 7.11 -17.62
N ALA A 225 -20.53 7.52 -17.42
CA ALA A 225 -20.95 8.31 -16.27
C ALA A 225 -20.70 7.59 -14.94
N GLY A 226 -21.03 6.30 -14.82
CA GLY A 226 -20.81 5.51 -13.62
C GLY A 226 -19.34 5.50 -13.22
N PRO A 227 -18.42 4.98 -14.06
CA PRO A 227 -17.01 4.97 -13.74
C PRO A 227 -16.39 6.35 -13.45
N LEU A 228 -16.80 7.40 -14.19
CA LEU A 228 -16.32 8.76 -13.94
C LEU A 228 -16.84 9.32 -12.62
N LEU A 229 -18.10 9.08 -12.25
CA LEU A 229 -18.65 9.43 -10.94
C LEU A 229 -17.91 8.70 -9.81
N GLY A 230 -17.64 7.41 -9.98
CA GLY A 230 -16.83 6.62 -9.05
C GLY A 230 -15.42 7.19 -8.87
N SER A 231 -14.77 7.57 -9.98
CA SER A 231 -13.46 8.22 -9.96
C SER A 231 -13.47 9.55 -9.18
N VAL A 232 -14.47 10.41 -9.41
CA VAL A 232 -14.60 11.68 -8.70
C VAL A 232 -14.82 11.44 -7.21
N GLY A 233 -15.74 10.53 -6.85
CA GLY A 233 -16.06 10.20 -5.45
C GLY A 233 -14.85 9.66 -4.69
N ALA A 234 -14.13 8.69 -5.27
CA ALA A 234 -12.93 8.12 -4.67
C ALA A 234 -11.80 9.15 -4.53
N SER A 235 -11.61 10.01 -5.53
CA SER A 235 -10.61 11.09 -5.49
C SER A 235 -10.93 12.10 -4.41
N ALA A 236 -12.20 12.49 -4.26
CA ALA A 236 -12.66 13.39 -3.21
C ALA A 236 -12.43 12.79 -1.81
N PHE A 237 -12.75 11.50 -1.63
CA PHE A 237 -12.51 10.79 -0.37
C PHE A 237 -11.02 10.68 -0.05
N TYR A 238 -10.19 10.30 -1.03
CA TYR A 238 -8.73 10.26 -0.88
C TYR A 238 -8.16 11.64 -0.48
N LEU A 239 -8.56 12.70 -1.18
CA LEU A 239 -8.12 14.06 -0.86
C LEU A 239 -8.56 14.48 0.54
N LEU A 240 -9.78 14.14 0.96
CA LEU A 240 -10.24 14.36 2.34
C LEU A 240 -9.32 13.66 3.35
N LEU A 241 -9.01 12.37 3.16
CA LEU A 241 -8.08 11.63 4.02
C LEU A 241 -6.69 12.29 4.08
N LYS A 242 -6.19 12.79 2.94
CA LYS A 242 -4.93 13.53 2.88
C LYS A 242 -5.00 14.86 3.65
N THR A 243 -6.11 15.58 3.56
CA THR A 243 -6.29 16.83 4.32
C THR A 243 -6.40 16.61 5.83
N LEU A 244 -6.86 15.43 6.24
CA LEU A 244 -7.02 15.03 7.65
C LEU A 244 -5.79 14.28 8.20
N ASP A 245 -4.67 14.23 7.46
CA ASP A 245 -3.44 13.53 7.85
C ASP A 245 -3.72 12.09 8.34
N TYR A 246 -4.41 11.27 7.53
CA TYR A 246 -4.86 9.92 7.91
C TYR A 246 -3.76 9.01 8.49
N THR A 247 -2.48 9.24 8.15
CA THR A 247 -1.33 8.48 8.66
C THR A 247 -1.13 8.59 10.17
N ARG A 248 -1.77 9.59 10.81
CA ARG A 248 -1.74 9.76 12.27
C ARG A 248 -2.77 8.92 13.01
N VAL A 249 -3.78 8.39 12.31
CA VAL A 249 -4.85 7.59 12.94
C VAL A 249 -4.30 6.24 13.40
N VAL A 250 -3.45 5.61 12.58
CA VAL A 250 -2.75 4.37 12.91
C VAL A 250 -1.25 4.57 12.62
N PRO A 251 -0.48 5.12 13.58
CA PRO A 251 0.92 5.43 13.35
C PRO A 251 1.77 4.16 13.20
N GLY A 252 2.81 4.23 12.38
CA GLY A 252 3.79 3.14 12.22
C GLY A 252 3.35 1.99 11.30
N GLN A 253 2.15 2.04 10.72
CA GLN A 253 1.65 0.98 9.84
C GLN A 253 2.51 0.78 8.57
N ASP A 254 3.12 1.86 8.08
CA ASP A 254 4.01 1.86 6.91
C ASP A 254 5.51 1.89 7.28
N ALA A 255 5.85 1.73 8.57
CA ALA A 255 7.23 1.80 9.03
C ALA A 255 8.07 0.65 8.48
N THR A 256 9.23 0.97 7.88
CA THR A 256 10.18 -0.03 7.36
C THR A 256 11.10 -0.58 8.45
N HIS A 257 11.14 0.07 9.60
CA HIS A 257 11.87 -0.36 10.79
C HIS A 257 10.90 -0.31 11.97
N ALA A 258 10.92 -1.34 12.82
CA ALA A 258 10.24 -1.27 14.10
C ALA A 258 10.93 -0.18 14.92
N ASP A 259 10.31 0.99 15.03
CA ASP A 259 10.68 1.92 16.09
C ASP A 259 10.21 1.26 17.40
N PRO A 260 11.12 0.90 18.33
CA PRO A 260 10.71 0.32 19.60
C PRO A 260 9.77 1.25 20.39
N ALA A 261 9.74 2.56 20.07
CA ALA A 261 8.80 3.52 20.64
C ALA A 261 7.40 3.49 20.00
N SER A 262 7.22 2.91 18.81
CA SER A 262 5.93 2.84 18.08
C SER A 262 5.26 1.47 18.15
N ALA A 263 5.88 0.47 18.81
CA ALA A 263 5.25 -0.81 19.06
C ALA A 263 4.00 -0.59 19.94
N PRO A 264 2.82 -1.13 19.58
CA PRO A 264 1.68 -1.13 20.48
C PRO A 264 2.11 -1.80 21.78
N ARG A 265 1.96 -1.10 22.91
CA ARG A 265 2.14 -1.73 24.22
C ARG A 265 1.23 -2.96 24.24
N PRO A 266 1.75 -4.19 24.45
CA PRO A 266 0.89 -5.36 24.45
C PRO A 266 -0.19 -5.16 25.52
N LEU A 267 -1.44 -5.47 25.16
CA LEU A 267 -2.66 -5.21 25.96
C LEU A 267 -2.62 -5.76 27.40
N HIS A 268 -1.65 -6.62 27.74
CA HIS A 268 -1.43 -7.08 29.12
C HIS A 268 -0.72 -6.04 30.00
N GLN A 269 -0.19 -4.94 29.45
CA GLN A 269 0.38 -3.82 30.20
C GLN A 269 -0.70 -2.79 30.58
N GLY A 270 -1.83 -3.26 31.12
CA GLY A 270 -2.84 -2.42 31.76
C GLY A 270 -2.33 -1.91 33.11
N ILE A 271 -1.50 -0.85 33.10
CA ILE A 271 -1.01 -0.19 34.32
C ILE A 271 -2.16 0.64 34.90
N PHE A 272 -2.85 0.12 35.91
CA PHE A 272 -3.78 0.88 36.74
C PHE A 272 -3.00 1.58 37.87
N ARG A 273 -2.99 2.91 37.88
CA ARG A 273 -2.53 3.69 39.04
C ARG A 273 -3.73 4.01 39.94
N ARG A 274 -3.70 3.56 41.20
CA ARG A 274 -4.50 4.18 42.27
C ARG A 274 -3.56 4.71 43.36
N ARG A 275 -3.75 5.97 43.75
CA ARG A 275 -3.04 6.60 44.87
C ARG A 275 -3.77 6.20 46.16
N ALA A 276 -3.18 5.34 46.98
CA ALA A 276 -3.62 5.11 48.35
C ALA A 276 -2.59 5.71 49.32
N GLY A 277 -3.06 6.46 50.31
CA GLY A 277 -2.21 7.02 51.35
C GLY A 277 -1.86 5.95 52.40
N GLY A 278 -0.57 5.85 52.73
CA GLY A 278 -0.06 5.09 53.88
C GLY A 278 0.49 3.70 53.55
N GLY A 279 1.82 3.60 53.40
CA GLY A 279 2.57 2.33 53.27
C GLY A 279 2.64 1.80 51.83
N GLN A 280 3.85 1.73 51.25
CA GLN A 280 4.05 1.42 49.83
C GLN A 280 4.51 -0.04 49.67
N VAL A 281 3.71 -0.88 49.02
CA VAL A 281 4.11 -2.23 48.59
C VAL A 281 4.28 -2.23 47.07
N ILE A 282 5.38 -2.80 46.56
CA ILE A 282 5.69 -2.87 45.12
C ILE A 282 5.84 -4.35 44.73
N VAL A 283 4.98 -4.83 43.83
CA VAL A 283 4.99 -6.21 43.32
C VAL A 283 5.51 -6.22 41.88
N TYR A 284 6.47 -7.10 41.58
CA TYR A 284 6.95 -7.36 40.22
C TYR A 284 6.36 -8.68 39.71
N ALA A 285 5.63 -8.63 38.60
CA ALA A 285 5.29 -9.83 37.84
C ALA A 285 6.26 -9.93 36.65
N VAL A 286 7.11 -10.95 36.64
CA VAL A 286 7.98 -11.25 35.50
C VAL A 286 7.44 -12.53 34.87
N ASP A 287 6.97 -12.41 33.63
CA ASP A 287 6.61 -13.57 32.83
C ASP A 287 7.89 -14.11 32.17
N THR A 288 8.10 -15.41 32.33
CA THR A 288 9.22 -16.26 31.85
C THR A 288 10.60 -16.15 32.54
N GLU A 289 11.13 -17.33 32.92
CA GLU A 289 12.41 -17.55 33.62
C GLU A 289 13.64 -16.93 32.93
N GLU A 290 13.56 -16.68 31.62
CA GLU A 290 14.69 -16.24 30.79
C GLU A 290 15.20 -14.83 31.17
N ARG A 291 14.36 -13.99 31.81
CA ARG A 291 14.73 -12.62 32.23
C ARG A 291 15.31 -12.48 33.64
N LEU A 292 15.22 -13.52 34.49
CA LEU A 292 15.89 -13.52 35.80
C LEU A 292 17.41 -13.71 35.65
N ALA A 293 17.84 -14.42 34.61
CA ALA A 293 19.24 -14.63 34.29
C ALA A 293 19.93 -13.34 33.77
N SER A 294 19.19 -12.39 33.19
CA SER A 294 19.73 -11.15 32.63
C SER A 294 19.82 -9.99 33.62
N MET A 295 19.39 -10.15 34.87
CA MET A 295 19.53 -9.09 35.87
C MET A 295 21.00 -8.88 36.26
N SER A 296 21.43 -7.62 36.38
CA SER A 296 22.78 -7.31 36.84
C SER A 296 22.94 -7.68 38.32
N ALA A 297 24.18 -7.88 38.78
CA ALA A 297 24.45 -8.18 40.19
C ALA A 297 23.96 -7.05 41.13
N LEU A 298 23.89 -5.83 40.61
CA LEU A 298 23.41 -4.64 41.33
C LEU A 298 21.89 -4.70 41.56
N ASP A 299 21.12 -5.11 40.54
CA ASP A 299 19.65 -5.23 40.65
C ASP A 299 19.25 -6.32 41.65
N ARG A 300 20.02 -7.42 41.70
CA ARG A 300 19.84 -8.47 42.71
C ARG A 300 20.18 -8.00 44.12
N ALA A 301 21.14 -7.10 44.28
CA ALA A 301 21.53 -6.54 45.57
C ALA A 301 20.47 -5.54 46.08
N VAL A 302 19.94 -4.70 45.20
CA VAL A 302 18.88 -3.71 45.51
C VAL A 302 17.57 -4.40 45.90
N ALA A 303 17.18 -5.46 45.18
CA ALA A 303 16.02 -6.27 45.54
C ALA A 303 16.14 -6.93 46.92
N ARG A 304 17.35 -7.40 47.30
CA ARG A 304 17.61 -8.01 48.62
C ARG A 304 17.74 -7.00 49.75
N ALA A 305 18.19 -5.77 49.45
CA ALA A 305 18.39 -4.71 50.43
C ALA A 305 17.10 -3.95 50.78
N THR A 306 16.00 -4.20 50.07
CA THR A 306 14.72 -3.52 50.30
C THR A 306 13.75 -4.45 51.03
N PRO A 307 13.55 -4.32 52.35
CA PRO A 307 12.82 -5.30 53.18
C PRO A 307 11.31 -5.39 52.89
N GLN A 308 10.79 -4.63 51.92
CA GLN A 308 9.37 -4.59 51.54
C GLN A 308 9.09 -5.12 50.13
N VAL A 309 10.08 -5.75 49.47
CA VAL A 309 9.93 -6.33 48.13
C VAL A 309 9.89 -7.85 48.24
N GLN A 310 8.78 -8.46 47.82
CA GLN A 310 8.65 -9.92 47.69
C GLN A 310 8.46 -10.29 46.21
N LEU A 311 9.23 -11.28 45.76
CA LEU A 311 9.14 -11.87 44.42
C LEU A 311 8.24 -13.10 44.51
N PHE A 312 7.26 -13.22 43.61
CA PHE A 312 6.34 -14.37 43.55
C PHE A 312 6.39 -15.04 42.17
N ASP A 313 6.26 -16.37 42.18
CA ASP A 313 6.10 -17.18 40.98
C ASP A 313 4.61 -17.25 40.59
N PRO A 314 4.22 -16.92 39.34
CA PRO A 314 2.81 -16.87 38.93
C PRO A 314 2.06 -18.21 38.98
N LEU A 315 2.76 -19.35 39.08
CA LEU A 315 2.12 -20.67 39.08
C LEU A 315 1.62 -21.13 40.46
N ASP A 316 1.97 -20.42 41.53
CA ASP A 316 1.59 -20.78 42.90
C ASP A 316 0.24 -20.16 43.31
N GLN A 317 -0.85 -20.74 42.81
CA GLN A 317 -2.22 -20.23 42.99
C GLN A 317 -2.71 -20.15 44.45
N ALA A 318 -2.03 -20.80 45.40
CA ALA A 318 -2.44 -20.82 46.80
C ALA A 318 -2.24 -19.47 47.52
N GLN A 319 -1.36 -18.59 47.03
CA GLN A 319 -1.07 -17.29 47.66
C GLN A 319 -1.68 -16.09 46.93
N ALA A 320 -2.23 -16.28 45.72
CA ALA A 320 -2.90 -15.24 44.95
C ALA A 320 -4.18 -14.70 45.63
N GLY A 321 -4.71 -15.37 46.64
CA GLY A 321 -5.86 -14.91 47.42
C GLY A 321 -5.60 -13.69 48.32
N ALA A 322 -4.34 -13.29 48.52
CA ALA A 322 -3.96 -12.21 49.44
C ALA A 322 -3.68 -10.85 48.76
N VAL A 323 -3.57 -10.79 47.43
CA VAL A 323 -3.27 -9.55 46.69
C VAL A 323 -4.51 -9.08 45.94
N GLN A 324 -5.19 -8.05 46.45
CA GLN A 324 -6.28 -7.43 45.70
C GLN A 324 -5.73 -6.74 44.46
N ALA A 325 -6.33 -7.02 43.31
CA ALA A 325 -5.95 -6.48 42.01
C ALA A 325 -5.86 -4.94 42.04
N GLY A 326 -4.64 -4.39 41.95
CA GLY A 326 -4.45 -2.94 41.83
C GLY A 326 -3.09 -2.34 42.23
N GLU A 327 -2.16 -3.09 42.82
CA GLU A 327 -0.90 -2.53 43.34
C GLU A 327 0.34 -2.97 42.54
N ALA A 328 0.66 -2.24 41.47
CA ALA A 328 1.98 -2.31 40.83
C ALA A 328 2.42 -0.91 40.40
N VAL A 329 3.65 -0.52 40.76
CA VAL A 329 4.27 0.77 40.39
C VAL A 329 5.57 0.49 39.64
N ILE A 330 5.71 1.10 38.46
CA ILE A 330 6.96 1.08 37.66
C ILE A 330 7.77 2.35 37.97
N ILE A 331 9.07 2.18 38.24
CA ILE A 331 10.08 3.27 38.25
C ILE A 331 10.75 3.27 36.87
N ASP A 332 10.71 4.42 36.20
CA ASP A 332 11.41 4.68 34.95
C ASP A 332 12.87 5.05 35.28
N LEU A 333 13.82 4.16 34.98
CA LEU A 333 15.24 4.45 35.10
C LEU A 333 15.68 5.10 33.78
N GLY A 334 15.80 6.44 33.80
CA GLY A 334 16.29 7.22 32.67
C GLY A 334 17.67 6.75 32.20
N GLU A 335 17.95 6.98 30.92
CA GLU A 335 19.19 6.54 30.26
C GLU A 335 20.47 7.00 30.98
N PRO A 336 21.56 6.21 30.92
CA PRO A 336 22.74 6.43 31.73
C PRO A 336 23.59 7.60 31.21
N GLY A 337 23.48 8.75 31.89
CA GLY A 337 24.47 9.83 31.83
C GLY A 337 25.44 9.71 33.01
N GLU A 338 26.74 9.70 32.68
CA GLU A 338 27.89 9.48 33.56
C GLU A 338 27.82 10.19 34.94
N ALA A 339 28.07 9.42 35.99
CA ALA A 339 28.24 9.91 37.35
C ALA A 339 29.70 10.32 37.62
N HIS A 340 29.90 11.45 38.31
CA HIS A 340 31.05 11.59 39.21
C HIS A 340 30.72 12.42 40.47
N HIS A 341 31.30 11.92 41.56
CA HIS A 341 31.12 12.22 42.98
C HIS A 341 31.50 13.64 43.46
N ASP A 342 30.70 14.10 44.42
CA ASP A 342 30.97 14.68 45.75
C ASP A 342 31.99 15.81 46.05
N ASP A 343 31.45 16.67 46.93
CA ASP A 343 32.03 17.49 48.00
C ASP A 343 32.83 18.78 47.69
N GLY A 344 32.34 19.88 48.28
CA GLY A 344 32.91 21.21 48.16
C GLY A 344 33.89 21.57 49.28
N ALA A 345 34.87 22.43 48.95
CA ALA A 345 35.21 23.67 49.65
C ALA A 345 36.46 24.34 49.04
N CYS A 346 36.31 25.64 48.74
CA CYS A 346 37.29 26.74 48.72
C CYS A 346 38.72 26.57 48.13
N GLY A 347 39.03 27.41 47.13
CA GLY A 347 40.37 27.95 46.87
C GLY A 347 40.78 27.99 45.39
N GLY A 348 40.78 29.16 44.75
CA GLY A 348 41.55 29.38 43.50
C GLY A 348 43.02 29.75 43.79
N PRO A 349 43.84 30.20 42.81
CA PRO A 349 43.79 30.07 41.34
C PRO A 349 45.08 29.42 40.75
N SER A 350 45.14 29.20 39.43
CA SER A 350 46.33 29.41 38.53
C SER A 350 46.60 28.30 37.48
N MET A 351 46.67 28.77 36.23
CA MET A 351 47.51 28.41 35.07
C MET A 351 47.84 26.96 34.63
N ALA A 352 47.60 26.73 33.33
CA ALA A 352 48.50 26.26 32.26
C ALA A 352 47.88 25.09 31.45
N ALA A 353 47.30 25.34 30.27
CA ALA A 353 47.96 25.29 28.96
C ALA A 353 48.44 23.89 28.53
N GLN A 354 47.76 23.27 27.55
CA GLN A 354 48.43 22.81 26.32
C GLN A 354 47.41 22.50 25.18
N ARG A 355 47.66 23.12 24.03
CA ARG A 355 47.06 22.89 22.71
C ARG A 355 47.50 21.55 22.12
N GLN A 356 46.68 20.96 21.24
CA GLN A 356 47.12 20.53 19.90
C GLN A 356 45.93 20.45 18.91
N ASP A 357 45.91 21.41 17.98
CA ASP A 357 45.24 21.36 16.66
C ASP A 357 46.14 20.58 15.69
N VAL A 358 45.57 19.80 14.75
CA VAL A 358 45.78 19.83 13.27
C VAL A 358 44.61 19.02 12.67
N GLY A 359 43.71 19.49 11.79
CA GLY A 359 43.92 20.14 10.49
C GLY A 359 43.87 19.08 9.38
N GLY A 360 42.83 19.08 8.54
CA GLY A 360 42.52 18.02 7.55
C GLY A 360 43.25 18.11 6.20
N ILE A 361 42.64 17.50 5.17
CA ILE A 361 42.66 17.80 3.71
C ILE A 361 42.88 16.56 2.78
N CYS A 362 41.92 16.36 1.86
CA CYS A 362 41.90 15.82 0.47
C CYS A 362 42.47 14.44 0.03
N ALA A 363 41.69 13.80 -0.87
CA ALA A 363 42.06 12.78 -1.89
C ALA A 363 42.85 13.42 -3.07
N PRO A 364 43.49 12.74 -4.07
CA PRO A 364 43.09 11.46 -4.74
C PRO A 364 44.20 10.50 -5.29
N GLY A 365 43.78 9.27 -5.68
CA GLY A 365 44.21 8.54 -6.90
C GLY A 365 45.51 7.69 -6.91
N THR A 366 45.38 6.36 -7.08
CA THR A 366 45.98 5.47 -8.13
C THR A 366 46.05 3.99 -7.70
N ALA A 367 45.70 3.06 -8.61
CA ALA A 367 45.85 1.59 -8.51
C ALA A 367 47.29 1.15 -8.92
N PRO A 368 47.78 -0.11 -8.73
CA PRO A 368 47.22 -1.36 -9.30
C PRO A 368 47.44 -2.70 -8.53
N GLY A 369 46.78 -3.78 -9.00
CA GLY A 369 47.07 -5.21 -8.74
C GLY A 369 46.35 -5.81 -7.51
N GLY A 370 45.78 -7.03 -7.48
CA GLY A 370 45.67 -8.16 -8.41
C GLY A 370 45.38 -9.44 -7.60
N LEU A 371 44.37 -10.23 -8.02
CA LEU A 371 44.02 -11.64 -7.67
C LEU A 371 43.50 -11.98 -6.25
N PRO A 372 42.79 -13.14 -6.05
CA PRO A 372 41.94 -13.93 -6.95
C PRO A 372 40.54 -14.31 -6.35
N LEU A 373 39.63 -14.72 -7.24
CA LEU A 373 38.31 -15.32 -6.95
C LEU A 373 38.41 -16.85 -6.74
N PRO A 374 37.57 -17.48 -5.90
CA PRO A 374 37.41 -18.93 -5.87
C PRO A 374 36.35 -19.42 -6.88
N ALA A 375 36.64 -20.60 -7.43
CA ALA A 375 35.86 -21.32 -8.44
C ALA A 375 34.57 -21.95 -7.86
N SER A 376 33.50 -21.99 -8.68
CA SER A 376 32.39 -22.92 -8.50
C SER A 376 32.24 -23.85 -9.70
N THR A 377 31.73 -25.02 -9.36
CA THR A 377 31.88 -26.32 -10.01
C THR A 377 30.95 -26.51 -11.20
N LYS A 378 31.43 -27.23 -12.23
CA LYS A 378 30.64 -27.81 -13.33
C LYS A 378 30.02 -29.14 -12.90
N ALA A 379 28.74 -29.33 -13.19
CA ALA A 379 28.07 -30.59 -13.51
C ALA A 379 27.03 -30.20 -14.58
N GLY A 380 26.82 -30.86 -15.72
CA GLY A 380 27.06 -32.24 -16.11
C GLY A 380 25.79 -32.64 -16.88
N LEU A 381 25.78 -32.45 -18.19
CA LEU A 381 24.69 -32.81 -19.12
C LEU A 381 25.13 -34.01 -19.95
N SER A 382 24.53 -35.17 -19.70
CA SER A 382 24.41 -36.30 -20.63
C SER A 382 23.36 -37.27 -20.10
N GLY A 383 22.33 -37.52 -20.91
CA GLY A 383 21.21 -38.42 -20.61
C GLY A 383 20.01 -38.09 -21.49
#